data_AF-A0A368FNM7-F1
#
_entry.id   AF-A0A368FNM7-F1
#
_cell.length_a   1.000
_cell.length_b   1.000
_cell.length_c   1.000
_cell.angle_alpha   90.00
_cell.angle_beta   90.00
_cell.angle_gamma   90.00
#
_symmetry.space_group_name_H-M   'P 1'
#
loop_
_entity.id
_entity.type
_entity.pdbx_description
1 polymer ?
#
loop_
_entity_poly.entity_id
_entity_poly.type
_entity_poly.pdbx_seq_one_letter_code
_entity_poly.pdbx_strand_id
1 'polypeptide(L)'
;MHLANAYTSQIAYIRRLWPRQKIIVYDLGLSSSSAENLKGKCLVEVRKFPFDKYPTYVERLLEYRWKPLLIAMVLNEFGAVWYMDTSVRWIRDRRDVVYEELKCRKRATSNLLR
;
A
#
# COMPACT_ATOMS: atom_id res chain seq x y z
N MET A 1 -3.60 9.57 19.59
CA MET A 1 -4.86 9.60 18.81
C MET A 1 -4.73 10.61 17.66
N HIS A 2 -4.04 10.28 16.56
CA HIS A 2 -3.92 11.17 15.36
C HIS A 2 -3.84 10.42 14.01
N LEU A 3 -3.96 9.09 13.99
CA LEU A 3 -3.75 8.32 12.76
C LEU A 3 -4.94 8.40 11.79
N ALA A 4 -6.18 8.56 12.27
CA ALA A 4 -7.39 8.61 11.42
C ALA A 4 -7.35 9.72 10.35
N ASN A 5 -6.77 10.88 10.68
CA ASN A 5 -6.65 12.03 9.77
C ASN A 5 -5.57 11.80 8.68
N ALA A 6 -4.53 11.03 9.01
CA ALA A 6 -3.48 10.68 8.06
C ALA A 6 -4.01 9.74 6.96
N TYR A 7 -4.77 8.69 7.31
CA TYR A 7 -5.35 7.79 6.29
C TYR A 7 -6.31 8.51 5.34
N THR A 8 -7.20 9.33 5.90
CA THR A 8 -8.21 10.04 5.12
C THR A 8 -7.58 11.05 4.16
N SER A 9 -6.52 11.74 4.60
CA SER A 9 -5.78 12.63 3.70
C SER A 9 -5.12 11.85 2.57
N GLN A 10 -4.46 10.71 2.81
CA GLN A 10 -3.83 9.95 1.72
C GLN A 10 -4.82 9.48 0.66
N ILE A 11 -5.96 8.94 1.10
CA ILE A 11 -7.00 8.45 0.20
C ILE A 11 -7.52 9.61 -0.66
N ALA A 12 -7.70 10.80 -0.10
CA ALA A 12 -8.09 11.98 -0.88
C ALA A 12 -7.07 12.34 -1.98
N TYR A 13 -5.76 12.33 -1.67
CA TYR A 13 -4.71 12.58 -2.68
C TYR A 13 -4.69 11.51 -3.77
N ILE A 14 -4.79 10.22 -3.41
CA ILE A 14 -4.89 9.11 -4.37
C ILE A 14 -6.13 9.28 -5.24
N ARG A 15 -7.29 9.64 -4.67
CA ARG A 15 -8.53 9.83 -5.44
C ARG A 15 -8.46 11.01 -6.39
N ARG A 16 -7.75 12.08 -6.02
CA ARG A 16 -7.51 13.22 -6.91
C ARG A 16 -6.68 12.84 -8.13
N LEU A 17 -5.64 12.03 -7.95
CA LEU A 17 -4.73 11.65 -9.04
C LEU A 17 -5.24 10.45 -9.83
N TRP A 18 -5.82 9.46 -9.14
CA TRP A 18 -6.25 8.18 -9.69
C TRP A 18 -7.65 7.79 -9.16
N PRO A 19 -8.71 8.42 -9.67
CA PRO A 19 -10.07 8.27 -9.12
C PRO A 19 -10.56 6.82 -9.05
N ARG A 20 -10.17 5.98 -10.01
CA ARG A 20 -10.60 4.57 -10.13
C ARG A 20 -9.62 3.55 -9.53
N GLN A 21 -8.53 3.99 -8.91
CA GLN A 21 -7.54 3.07 -8.36
C GLN A 21 -8.12 2.30 -7.16
N LYS A 22 -8.08 0.97 -7.17
CA LYS A 22 -8.40 0.17 -5.98
C LYS A 22 -7.35 0.46 -4.90
N ILE A 23 -7.80 0.72 -3.68
CA ILE A 23 -6.94 0.95 -2.51
C ILE A 23 -7.20 -0.17 -1.51
N ILE A 24 -6.13 -0.84 -1.07
CA ILE A 24 -6.19 -1.81 0.01
C ILE A 24 -5.55 -1.18 1.24
N VAL A 25 -6.30 -1.10 2.34
CA VAL A 25 -5.82 -0.62 3.63
C VAL A 25 -5.73 -1.82 4.57
N TYR A 26 -4.54 -2.11 5.07
CA TYR A 26 -4.38 -3.10 6.13
C TYR A 26 -4.62 -2.45 7.49
N ASP A 27 -5.53 -3.07 8.23
CA ASP A 27 -5.84 -2.78 9.61
C ASP A 27 -4.82 -3.51 10.51
N LEU A 28 -4.02 -2.70 11.21
CA LEU A 28 -2.99 -3.13 12.16
C LEU A 28 -3.40 -2.91 13.63
N GLY A 29 -4.69 -2.68 13.89
CA GLY A 29 -5.22 -2.27 15.21
C GLY A 29 -5.97 -0.93 15.17
N LEU A 30 -6.71 -0.67 14.10
CA LEU A 30 -7.61 0.48 13.98
C LEU A 30 -8.75 0.38 14.99
N SER A 31 -9.25 1.53 15.44
CA SER A 31 -10.53 1.56 16.17
C SER A 31 -11.67 1.13 15.25
N SER A 32 -12.74 0.55 15.82
CA SER A 32 -13.93 0.16 15.05
C SER A 32 -14.49 1.31 14.22
N SER A 33 -14.57 2.51 14.81
CA SER A 33 -15.01 3.73 14.11
C SER A 33 -14.11 4.12 12.92
N SER A 34 -12.79 3.95 13.04
CA SER A 34 -11.85 4.25 11.96
C SER A 34 -11.97 3.22 10.83
N ALA A 35 -12.08 1.94 11.18
CA ALA A 35 -12.26 0.86 10.23
C ALA A 35 -13.59 1.01 9.46
N GLU A 36 -14.68 1.33 10.14
CA GLU A 36 -15.99 1.61 9.54
C GLU A 36 -15.94 2.83 8.60
N ASN A 37 -15.31 3.93 9.03
CA ASN A 37 -15.14 5.10 8.17
C ASN A 37 -14.39 4.79 6.88
N LEU A 38 -13.37 3.92 6.93
CA LEU A 38 -12.60 3.50 5.76
C LEU A 38 -13.40 2.57 4.86
N LYS A 39 -14.14 1.60 5.43
CA LYS A 39 -15.01 0.68 4.69
C LYS A 39 -16.10 1.43 3.91
N GLY A 40 -16.58 2.57 4.43
CA GLY A 40 -17.55 3.42 3.73
C GLY A 40 -17.01 4.18 2.52
N LYS A 41 -15.70 4.13 2.22
CA LYS A 41 -15.10 4.87 1.11
C LYS A 41 -15.11 4.05 -0.19
N CYS A 42 -15.44 4.70 -1.30
CA CYS A 42 -15.48 4.07 -2.62
C CYS A 42 -14.12 3.48 -3.02
N LEU A 43 -14.14 2.25 -3.56
CA LEU A 43 -12.98 1.49 -4.03
C LEU A 43 -11.87 1.35 -2.97
N VAL A 44 -12.23 1.36 -1.68
CA VAL A 44 -11.35 1.08 -0.54
C VAL A 44 -11.74 -0.28 0.04
N GLU A 45 -10.77 -1.17 0.14
CA GLU A 45 -10.91 -2.47 0.79
C GLU A 45 -10.09 -2.47 2.09
N VAL A 46 -10.74 -2.68 3.22
CA VAL A 46 -10.07 -2.78 4.53
C VAL A 46 -9.86 -4.25 4.88
N ARG A 47 -8.62 -4.65 5.14
CA ARG A 47 -8.23 -6.03 5.48
C ARG A 47 -7.54 -6.08 6.82
N LYS A 48 -7.92 -7.00 7.70
CA LYS A 48 -7.19 -7.23 8.96
C LYS A 48 -5.85 -7.91 8.67
N PHE A 49 -4.76 -7.42 9.26
CA PHE A 49 -3.50 -8.13 9.22
C PHE A 49 -3.56 -9.36 10.15
N PRO A 50 -3.22 -10.57 9.67
CA PRO A 50 -3.37 -11.80 10.44
C PRO A 50 -2.18 -12.00 11.40
N PHE A 51 -2.08 -11.17 12.43
CA PHE A 51 -1.00 -11.25 13.43
C PHE A 51 -0.93 -12.60 14.12
N ASP A 52 -2.07 -13.27 14.29
CA ASP A 52 -2.22 -14.61 14.87
C ASP A 52 -1.43 -15.70 14.13
N LYS A 53 -1.08 -15.47 12.86
CA LYS A 53 -0.30 -16.41 12.04
C LYS A 53 1.21 -16.24 12.18
N TYR A 54 1.67 -15.26 12.94
CA TYR A 54 3.08 -14.92 13.04
C TYR A 54 3.52 -14.87 14.51
N PRO A 55 4.85 -14.96 14.78
CA PRO A 55 5.36 -14.79 16.12
C PRO A 55 4.93 -13.44 16.73
N THR A 56 4.67 -13.43 18.03
CA THR A 56 4.12 -12.26 18.75
C THR A 56 4.96 -10.98 18.61
N TYR A 57 6.27 -11.10 18.34
CA TYR A 57 7.12 -9.94 18.08
C TYR A 57 6.78 -9.18 16.78
N VAL A 58 6.01 -9.78 15.86
CA VAL A 58 5.54 -9.10 14.64
C VAL A 58 4.49 -8.04 14.95
N GLU A 59 3.75 -8.20 16.05
CA GLU A 59 2.76 -7.23 16.55
C GLU A 59 3.40 -5.92 17.03
N ARG A 60 4.73 -5.90 17.25
CA ARG A 60 5.46 -4.71 17.65
C ARG A 60 5.59 -3.75 16.47
N LEU A 61 4.56 -2.91 16.29
CA LEU A 61 4.38 -2.07 15.10
C LEU A 61 5.56 -1.13 14.81
N LEU A 62 6.22 -0.62 15.86
CA LEU A 62 7.37 0.29 15.76
C LEU A 62 8.64 -0.38 15.23
N GLU A 63 8.67 -1.71 15.20
CA GLU A 63 9.80 -2.45 14.65
C GLU A 63 9.55 -2.87 13.18
N TYR A 64 8.40 -2.47 12.61
CA TYR A 64 8.04 -2.55 11.18
C TYR A 64 8.15 -3.92 10.50
N ARG A 65 8.31 -5.02 11.26
CA ARG A 65 8.45 -6.39 10.74
C ARG A 65 7.27 -6.86 9.91
N TRP A 66 6.09 -6.33 10.17
CA TRP A 66 4.87 -6.63 9.41
C TRP A 66 4.90 -6.09 7.98
N LYS A 67 5.71 -5.06 7.67
CA LYS A 67 5.76 -4.42 6.34
C LYS A 67 6.13 -5.39 5.21
N PRO A 68 7.29 -6.10 5.25
CA PRO A 68 7.64 -7.04 4.20
C PRO A 68 6.62 -8.18 4.06
N LEU A 69 6.04 -8.66 5.17
CA LEU A 69 4.99 -9.70 5.14
C LEU A 69 3.74 -9.22 4.40
N LEU A 70 3.27 -8.01 4.71
CA LEU A 70 2.14 -7.39 4.02
C LEU A 70 2.42 -7.24 2.53
N ILE A 71 3.58 -6.68 2.17
CA ILE A 71 3.96 -6.47 0.78
C ILE A 71 3.97 -7.81 0.03
N ALA A 72 4.56 -8.86 0.61
CA ALA A 72 4.59 -10.19 0.02
C ALA A 72 3.19 -10.79 -0.19
N MET A 73 2.29 -10.67 0.79
CA MET A 73 0.90 -11.14 0.67
C MET A 73 0.18 -10.49 -0.51
N VAL A 74 0.30 -9.17 -0.64
CA VAL A 74 -0.38 -8.43 -1.71
C VAL A 74 0.28 -8.69 -3.07
N LEU A 75 1.60 -8.80 -3.13
CA LEU A 75 2.31 -9.16 -4.36
C LEU A 75 1.92 -10.56 -4.86
N ASN A 76 1.71 -11.51 -3.95
CA ASN A 76 1.25 -12.85 -4.31
C ASN A 76 -0.17 -12.84 -4.94
N GLU A 77 -1.02 -11.89 -4.57
CA GLU A 77 -2.38 -11.75 -5.12
C GLU A 77 -2.43 -10.99 -6.45
N PHE A 78 -1.67 -9.89 -6.58
CA PHE A 78 -1.80 -8.95 -7.72
C PHE A 78 -0.62 -8.95 -8.69
N GLY A 79 0.51 -9.59 -8.35
CA GLY A 79 1.74 -9.60 -9.15
C GLY A 79 2.53 -8.28 -9.14
N ALA A 80 1.86 -7.13 -9.05
CA ALA A 80 2.48 -5.81 -8.92
C ALA A 80 1.59 -4.84 -8.13
N VAL A 81 2.19 -4.06 -7.24
CA VAL A 81 1.48 -3.04 -6.46
C VAL A 81 2.31 -1.78 -6.22
N TRP A 82 1.61 -0.67 -6.05
CA TRP A 82 2.16 0.55 -5.45
C TRP A 82 1.96 0.49 -3.94
N TYR A 83 3.01 0.16 -3.20
CA TYR A 83 3.01 0.25 -1.74
C TYR A 83 3.25 1.69 -1.29
N MET A 84 2.48 2.15 -0.29
CA MET A 84 2.60 3.49 0.27
C MET A 84 2.46 3.42 1.78
N ASP A 85 3.42 4.01 2.50
CA ASP A 85 3.26 4.29 3.92
C ASP A 85 2.23 5.42 4.10
N THR A 86 1.50 5.39 5.21
CA THR A 86 0.40 6.33 5.49
C THR A 86 0.89 7.76 5.74
N SER A 87 2.18 7.91 6.00
CA SER A 87 2.91 9.18 6.10
C SER A 87 3.30 9.80 4.75
N VAL A 88 3.27 9.04 3.65
CA VAL A 88 3.69 9.53 2.32
C VAL A 88 2.49 10.09 1.58
N ARG A 89 2.64 11.25 0.92
CA ARG A 89 1.60 11.90 0.11
C ARG A 89 2.02 12.00 -1.35
N TRP A 90 1.12 11.61 -2.27
CA TRP A 90 1.32 11.80 -3.70
C TRP A 90 0.71 13.12 -4.14
N ILE A 91 1.54 14.03 -4.64
CA ILE A 91 1.13 15.38 -5.02
C ILE A 91 0.87 15.48 -6.54
N ARG A 92 1.53 14.64 -7.34
CA ARG A 92 1.44 14.58 -8.81
C ARG A 92 1.54 13.14 -9.30
N ASP A 93 0.90 12.80 -10.41
CA ASP A 93 1.13 11.51 -11.06
C ASP A 93 2.46 11.54 -11.82
N ARG A 94 3.37 10.62 -11.47
CA ARG A 94 4.68 10.41 -12.08
C ARG A 94 5.00 8.92 -12.25
N ARG A 95 3.97 8.07 -12.34
CA ARG A 95 4.17 6.61 -12.46
C ARG A 95 4.82 6.23 -13.80
N ASP A 96 4.60 7.05 -14.82
CA ASP A 96 5.26 6.96 -16.12
C ASP A 96 6.79 6.92 -16.00
N VAL A 97 7.37 7.78 -15.17
CA VAL A 97 8.83 7.81 -14.92
C VAL A 97 9.31 6.44 -14.44
N VAL A 98 8.64 5.87 -13.44
CA VAL A 98 9.03 4.57 -12.89
C VAL A 98 8.83 3.44 -13.92
N TYR A 99 7.77 3.52 -14.73
CA TYR A 99 7.54 2.53 -15.79
C TYR A 99 8.61 2.59 -16.88
N GLU A 100 9.11 3.77 -17.23
CA GLU A 100 10.21 3.93 -18.19
C GLU A 100 11.52 3.34 -17.65
N GLU A 101 11.83 3.50 -16.36
CA GLU A 101 13.00 2.87 -15.73
C GLU A 101 12.95 1.33 -15.83
N LEU A 102 11.77 0.74 -15.64
CA LEU A 102 11.58 -0.71 -15.77
C LEU A 102 11.73 -1.19 -17.22
N LYS A 103 11.27 -0.41 -18.20
CA LYS A 103 11.44 -0.71 -19.63
C LYS A 103 12.91 -0.64 -20.05
N CYS A 104 13.64 0.36 -19.56
CA CYS A 104 15.08 0.51 -19.82
C CYS A 104 15.85 -0.76 -19.41
N ARG A 105 15.59 -1.26 -18.19
CA ARG A 105 16.22 -2.48 -17.69
C ARG A 105 15.94 -3.70 -18.56
N LYS A 106 14.71 -3.88 -19.04
CA LYS A 106 14.37 -5.01 -19.94
C LYS A 106 15.17 -4.99 -21.24
N ARG A 107 15.35 -3.80 -21.85
CA ARG A 107 16.15 -3.63 -23.07
C ARG A 107 17.64 -3.92 -22.83
N ALA A 108 18.18 -3.45 -21.72
CA ALA A 108 19.57 -3.73 -21.36
C ALA A 108 19.82 -5.25 -21.18
N THR A 109 18.92 -5.96 -20.49
CA THR A 109 19.04 -7.42 -20.32
C THR A 109 18.87 -8.19 -21.63
N SER A 110 17.98 -7.76 -22.54
CA SER A 110 17.86 -8.43 -23.84
C SER A 110 19.10 -8.25 -24.72
N ASN A 111 19.81 -7.13 -24.58
CA ASN A 111 21.02 -6.84 -25.34
C ASN A 111 22.25 -7.57 -24.79
N LEU A 112 22.24 -8.01 -23.52
CA LEU A 112 23.31 -8.82 -22.92
C LEU A 112 23.15 -10.32 -23.16
N LEU A 113 21.96 -10.76 -23.58
CA LEU A 113 21.64 -12.16 -23.89
C LEU A 113 21.68 -12.46 -25.41
N ARG A 114 22.07 -11.48 -26.23
CA ARG A 114 22.40 -11.63 -27.65
C ARG A 114 23.90 -11.59 -27.84
#